data_AF-A0A223ZFM8-F1
#
_entry.id   AF-A0A223ZFM8-F1
#
_cell.length_a   1.000
_cell.length_b   1.000
_cell.length_c   1.000
_cell.angle_alpha   90.00
_cell.angle_beta   90.00
_cell.angle_gamma   90.00
#
_symmetry.space_group_name_H-M   'P 1'
#
loop_
_entity.id
_entity.type
_entity.pdbx_description
1 polymer ?
#
loop_
_entity_poly.entity_id
_entity_poly.type
_entity_poly.pdbx_seq_one_letter_code
_entity_poly.pdbx_strand_id
1 'polypeptide(L)'
;MGQVREYLDLIKNFSGFASPGSVIGAHMLLIARKVLDFEVDEEIYVTCETTNCLPDAFQAICKSTIGNGRLNILDTGKMAVIINRKGMPGETVQALRIILDPEKTVNYPIIHEWYMNTRKVSAEEVNPELIRAGENLYSWYFVDVIVPEKEKKIIEICNLCNEPFIKRNELDLCPACLKR
;
A
#
# COMPACT_ATOMS: atom_id res chain seq x y z
N MET A 1 -12.40 -0.20 18.67
CA MET A 1 -11.75 -1.54 18.65
C MET A 1 -12.46 -2.57 17.76
N GLY A 2 -13.73 -2.40 17.35
CA GLY A 2 -14.46 -3.40 16.53
C GLY A 2 -13.94 -3.56 15.09
N GLN A 3 -13.79 -2.45 14.35
CA GLN A 3 -13.55 -2.49 12.91
C GLN A 3 -12.17 -3.04 12.48
N VAL A 4 -11.12 -2.82 13.28
CA VAL A 4 -9.78 -3.36 12.98
C VAL A 4 -9.80 -4.88 12.98
N ARG A 5 -10.47 -5.52 13.94
CA ARG A 5 -10.50 -6.98 14.06
C ARG A 5 -11.18 -7.64 12.85
N GLU A 6 -12.27 -7.05 12.37
CA GLU A 6 -12.96 -7.49 11.15
C GLU A 6 -12.01 -7.44 9.93
N TYR A 7 -11.22 -6.37 9.83
CA TYR A 7 -10.20 -6.24 8.77
C TYR A 7 -9.07 -7.26 8.90
N LEU A 8 -8.65 -7.60 10.12
CA LEU A 8 -7.61 -8.62 10.32
C LEU A 8 -8.07 -9.99 9.84
N ASP A 9 -9.35 -10.33 9.96
CA ASP A 9 -9.86 -11.61 9.47
C ASP A 9 -9.94 -11.63 7.94
N LEU A 10 -10.31 -10.52 7.30
CA LEU A 10 -10.20 -10.38 5.83
C LEU A 10 -8.76 -10.55 5.35
N ILE A 11 -7.81 -9.93 6.04
CA ILE A 11 -6.38 -10.02 5.73
C ILE A 11 -5.87 -11.46 5.87
N LYS A 12 -6.21 -12.16 6.96
CA LYS A 12 -5.82 -13.57 7.16
C LYS A 12 -6.38 -14.46 6.06
N ASN A 13 -7.64 -14.26 5.67
CA ASN A 13 -8.25 -15.03 4.59
C ASN A 13 -7.58 -14.78 3.23
N PHE A 14 -7.01 -13.58 3.04
CA PHE A 14 -6.32 -13.21 1.79
C PHE A 14 -4.85 -13.67 1.75
N SER A 15 -4.09 -13.44 2.82
CA SER A 15 -2.62 -13.60 2.86
C SER A 15 -2.15 -14.78 3.73
N GLY A 16 -3.07 -15.47 4.40
CA GLY A 16 -2.79 -16.56 5.33
C GLY A 16 -2.40 -16.10 6.75
N PHE A 17 -1.92 -14.86 6.91
CA PHE A 17 -1.46 -14.34 8.20
C PHE A 17 -1.58 -12.81 8.30
N ALA A 18 -2.07 -12.31 9.45
CA ALA A 18 -2.06 -10.89 9.75
C ALA A 18 -0.67 -10.44 10.23
N SER A 19 0.21 -10.09 9.29
CA SER A 19 1.53 -9.54 9.59
C SER A 19 1.45 -8.15 10.24
N PRO A 20 2.48 -7.70 10.97
CA PRO A 20 2.52 -6.34 11.51
C PRO A 20 2.31 -5.26 10.45
N GLY A 21 2.89 -5.43 9.25
CA GLY A 21 2.69 -4.52 8.11
C GLY A 21 1.24 -4.46 7.64
N SER A 22 0.52 -5.58 7.64
CA SER A 22 -0.91 -5.61 7.27
C SER A 22 -1.81 -4.99 8.36
N VAL A 23 -1.48 -5.16 9.64
CA VAL A 23 -2.16 -4.48 10.77
C VAL A 23 -1.99 -2.98 10.64
N ILE A 24 -0.76 -2.53 10.31
CA ILE A 24 -0.45 -1.13 10.05
C ILE A 24 -1.29 -0.59 8.87
N GLY A 25 -1.37 -1.34 7.77
CA GLY A 25 -2.20 -0.97 6.62
C GLY A 25 -3.67 -0.82 6.95
N ALA A 26 -4.23 -1.70 7.80
CA ALA A 26 -5.61 -1.58 8.26
C ALA A 26 -5.86 -0.30 9.06
N HIS A 27 -4.92 0.11 9.92
CA HIS A 27 -5.01 1.38 10.63
C HIS A 27 -4.88 2.60 9.71
N MET A 28 -3.94 2.57 8.77
CA MET A 28 -3.77 3.63 7.77
C MET A 28 -5.03 3.80 6.91
N LEU A 29 -5.68 2.70 6.54
CA LEU A 29 -6.96 2.74 5.84
C LEU A 29 -8.06 3.39 6.69
N LEU A 30 -8.18 3.06 7.99
CA LEU A 30 -9.17 3.67 8.87
C LEU A 30 -8.97 5.18 9.02
N ILE A 31 -7.71 5.62 9.15
CA ILE A 31 -7.35 7.05 9.18
C ILE A 31 -7.78 7.70 7.87
N ALA A 32 -7.39 7.13 6.73
CA ALA A 32 -7.76 7.68 5.42
C ALA A 32 -9.26 7.76 5.22
N ARG A 33 -10.00 6.73 5.63
CA ARG A 33 -11.47 6.67 5.54
C ARG A 33 -12.12 7.82 6.31
N LYS A 34 -11.63 8.09 7.52
CA LYS A 34 -12.09 9.18 8.38
C LYS A 34 -11.74 10.57 7.84
N VAL A 35 -10.56 10.72 7.26
CA VAL A 35 -10.04 12.04 6.82
C VAL A 35 -10.54 12.41 5.41
N LEU A 36 -10.61 11.44 4.50
CA LEU A 36 -11.04 11.63 3.11
C LEU A 36 -12.55 11.37 2.89
N ASP A 37 -13.25 10.91 3.93
CA ASP A 37 -14.70 10.69 3.95
C ASP A 37 -15.21 9.81 2.80
N PHE A 38 -14.77 8.54 2.80
CA PHE A 38 -15.19 7.52 1.82
C PHE A 38 -15.72 6.26 2.51
N GLU A 39 -16.48 5.45 1.78
CA GLU A 39 -16.96 4.15 2.25
C GLU A 39 -16.04 3.00 1.83
N VAL A 40 -16.02 1.90 2.59
CA VAL A 40 -15.04 0.80 2.40
C VAL A 40 -15.13 0.14 1.01
N ASP A 41 -16.30 0.20 0.38
CA ASP A 41 -16.61 -0.32 -0.95
C ASP A 41 -16.39 0.70 -2.09
N GLU A 42 -16.08 1.95 -1.76
CA GLU A 42 -15.73 2.98 -2.73
C GLU A 42 -14.40 2.66 -3.43
N GLU A 43 -14.30 3.04 -4.71
CA GLU A 43 -13.05 2.93 -5.46
C GLU A 43 -12.02 3.95 -4.96
N ILE A 44 -11.11 3.48 -4.10
CA ILE A 44 -9.91 4.22 -3.71
C ILE A 44 -8.69 3.78 -4.53
N TYR A 45 -7.69 4.65 -4.56
CA TYR A 45 -6.38 4.39 -5.14
C TYR A 45 -5.33 4.46 -4.04
N VAL A 46 -4.39 3.54 -4.07
CA VAL A 46 -3.39 3.35 -3.02
C VAL A 46 -2.02 3.23 -3.65
N THR A 47 -1.07 4.04 -3.17
CA THR A 47 0.36 3.84 -3.44
C THR A 47 1.05 3.43 -2.15
N CYS A 48 1.55 2.19 -2.10
CA CYS A 48 2.37 1.70 -0.98
C CYS A 48 3.83 2.06 -1.23
N GLU A 49 4.53 2.56 -0.22
CA GLU A 49 5.95 2.91 -0.30
C GLU A 49 6.90 1.77 0.10
N THR A 50 6.35 0.56 0.26
CA THR A 50 7.08 -0.66 0.57
C THR A 50 6.31 -1.90 0.10
N THR A 51 7.03 -2.97 -0.20
CA THR A 51 6.48 -4.31 -0.46
C THR A 51 6.20 -5.12 0.81
N ASN A 52 6.59 -4.61 1.99
CA ASN A 52 6.54 -5.34 3.27
C ASN A 52 5.12 -5.52 3.83
N CYS A 53 4.33 -6.39 3.20
CA CYS A 53 2.96 -6.81 3.56
C CYS A 53 1.90 -5.69 3.65
N LEU A 54 2.31 -4.43 3.59
CA LEU A 54 1.44 -3.27 3.58
C LEU A 54 0.40 -3.31 2.42
N PRO A 55 0.76 -3.74 1.19
CA PRO A 55 -0.21 -3.86 0.10
C PRO A 55 -1.38 -4.81 0.41
N ASP A 56 -1.14 -5.88 1.18
CA ASP A 56 -2.14 -6.93 1.41
C ASP A 56 -3.37 -6.41 2.16
N ALA A 57 -3.20 -5.42 3.04
CA ALA A 57 -4.31 -4.80 3.74
C ALA A 57 -5.32 -4.17 2.75
N PHE A 58 -4.82 -3.40 1.78
CA PHE A 58 -5.66 -2.70 0.81
C PHE A 58 -6.29 -3.63 -0.23
N GLN A 59 -5.56 -4.69 -0.61
CA GLN A 59 -6.08 -5.73 -1.49
C GLN A 59 -7.21 -6.52 -0.82
N ALA A 60 -7.02 -6.90 0.45
CA ALA A 60 -8.00 -7.68 1.20
C ALA A 60 -9.26 -6.86 1.57
N ILE A 61 -9.08 -5.62 2.04
CA ILE A 61 -10.18 -4.84 2.62
C ILE A 61 -10.95 -4.06 1.54
N CYS A 62 -10.25 -3.30 0.70
CA CYS A 62 -10.86 -2.38 -0.27
C CYS A 62 -10.85 -2.90 -1.70
N LYS A 63 -10.33 -4.12 -1.92
CA LYS A 63 -10.17 -4.71 -3.26
C LYS A 63 -9.36 -3.81 -4.21
N SER A 64 -8.53 -2.93 -3.67
CA SER A 64 -7.60 -2.10 -4.45
C SER A 64 -6.37 -2.96 -4.71
N THR A 65 -6.22 -3.44 -5.94
CA THR A 65 -5.20 -4.45 -6.28
C THR A 65 -4.30 -3.97 -7.40
N ILE A 66 -3.12 -4.58 -7.49
CA ILE A 66 -2.20 -4.36 -8.61
C ILE A 66 -2.92 -4.73 -9.93
N GLY A 67 -3.68 -5.84 -9.92
CA GLY A 67 -4.35 -6.35 -11.11
C GLY A 67 -5.45 -5.44 -11.67
N ASN A 68 -6.14 -4.67 -10.82
CA ASN A 68 -7.14 -3.69 -11.29
C ASN A 68 -6.60 -2.26 -11.40
N GLY A 69 -5.29 -2.06 -11.16
CA GLY A 69 -4.62 -0.77 -11.32
C GLY A 69 -4.92 0.25 -10.21
N ARG A 70 -5.64 -0.13 -9.15
CA ARG A 70 -5.91 0.76 -8.00
C ARG A 70 -4.85 0.70 -6.92
N LEU A 71 -3.96 -0.30 -6.95
CA LEU A 71 -2.80 -0.35 -6.08
C LEU A 71 -1.51 -0.25 -6.88
N ASN A 72 -0.68 0.72 -6.51
CA ASN A 72 0.69 0.87 -6.99
C ASN A 72 1.67 0.63 -5.84
N ILE A 73 2.87 0.16 -6.16
CA ILE A 73 3.97 0.03 -5.21
C ILE A 73 5.14 0.86 -5.74
N LEU A 74 5.48 1.91 -4.99
CA LEU A 74 6.69 2.70 -5.21
C LEU A 74 7.64 2.40 -4.06
N ASP A 75 8.40 1.30 -4.17
CA ASP A 75 9.21 0.81 -3.05
C ASP A 75 10.35 1.78 -2.73
N THR A 76 10.17 2.57 -1.67
CA THR A 76 11.19 3.47 -1.11
C THR A 76 11.68 2.99 0.26
N GLY A 77 11.26 1.79 0.68
CA GLY A 77 11.55 1.24 2.01
C GLY A 77 10.79 1.91 3.16
N LYS A 78 9.87 2.84 2.89
CA LYS A 78 9.14 3.58 3.93
C LYS A 78 7.85 2.84 4.29
N MET A 79 7.58 2.71 5.58
CA MET A 79 6.28 2.24 6.10
C MET A 79 5.26 3.37 5.96
N ALA A 80 4.86 3.62 4.72
CA ALA A 80 4.03 4.75 4.32
C ALA A 80 3.13 4.39 3.15
N VAL A 81 2.04 5.13 3.03
CA VAL A 81 1.01 4.93 2.02
C VAL A 81 0.39 6.27 1.65
N ILE A 82 0.08 6.42 0.36
CA ILE A 82 -0.72 7.52 -0.18
C ILE A 82 -2.07 6.95 -0.61
N ILE A 83 -3.17 7.52 -0.11
CA ILE A 83 -4.54 7.11 -0.46
C ILE A 83 -5.30 8.30 -1.03
N ASN A 84 -6.02 8.11 -2.12
CA ASN A 84 -6.94 9.09 -2.67
C ASN A 84 -8.23 8.42 -3.16
N ARG A 85 -9.29 9.22 -3.25
CA ARG A 85 -10.52 8.83 -3.94
C ARG A 85 -10.29 8.86 -5.45
N LYS A 86 -11.19 8.23 -6.21
CA LYS A 86 -11.17 8.26 -7.67
C LYS A 86 -11.18 9.68 -8.21
N GLY A 87 -10.24 9.99 -9.10
CA GLY A 87 -10.25 11.21 -9.92
C GLY A 87 -10.37 10.90 -11.41
N MET A 88 -10.49 11.95 -12.21
CA MET A 88 -10.50 11.85 -13.68
C MET A 88 -9.06 11.76 -14.22
N PRO A 89 -8.80 11.04 -15.33
CA PRO A 89 -7.49 11.03 -15.97
C PRO A 89 -6.98 12.45 -16.26
N GLY A 90 -5.73 12.75 -15.91
CA GLY A 90 -5.12 14.08 -16.07
C GLY A 90 -5.47 15.08 -14.95
N GLU A 91 -6.39 14.76 -14.06
CA GLU A 91 -6.72 15.58 -12.89
C GLU A 91 -5.65 15.48 -11.81
N THR A 92 -5.44 16.57 -11.07
CA THR A 92 -4.72 16.54 -9.80
C THR A 92 -5.72 16.38 -8.67
N VAL A 93 -5.63 15.27 -7.94
CA VAL A 93 -6.49 15.00 -6.77
C VAL A 93 -5.71 15.16 -5.48
N GLN A 94 -6.40 15.68 -4.46
CA GLN A 94 -5.86 15.68 -3.11
C GLN A 94 -5.86 14.25 -2.55
N ALA A 95 -4.72 13.84 -2.04
CA ALA A 95 -4.48 12.54 -1.44
C ALA A 95 -3.97 12.69 -0.01
N LEU A 96 -4.07 11.63 0.78
CA LEU A 96 -3.57 11.57 2.13
C LEU A 96 -2.33 10.67 2.18
N ARG A 97 -1.18 11.23 2.52
CA ARG A 97 0.03 10.46 2.81
C ARG A 97 0.10 10.18 4.31
N ILE A 98 0.20 8.91 4.68
CA ILE A 98 0.26 8.45 6.07
C ILE A 98 1.58 7.69 6.29
N ILE A 99 2.25 7.94 7.40
CA ILE A 99 3.46 7.24 7.82
C ILE A 99 3.27 6.58 9.18
N LEU A 100 3.95 5.45 9.42
CA LEU A 100 4.26 5.02 10.78
C LEU A 100 5.30 5.99 11.35
N ASP A 101 4.91 6.78 12.34
CA ASP A 101 5.69 7.93 12.79
C ASP A 101 6.74 7.52 13.84
N PRO A 102 8.05 7.63 13.53
CA PRO A 102 9.09 7.26 14.47
C PRO A 102 9.02 8.06 15.78
N GLU A 103 8.66 9.35 15.74
CA GLU A 103 8.55 10.19 16.93
C GLU A 103 7.40 9.77 17.85
N LYS A 104 6.35 9.16 17.30
CA LYS A 104 5.22 8.66 18.09
C LYS A 104 5.48 7.25 18.61
N THR A 105 6.16 6.42 17.82
CA THR A 105 6.46 5.04 18.21
C THR A 105 7.32 4.93 19.46
N VAL A 106 8.16 5.94 19.79
CA VAL A 106 8.97 5.95 21.04
C VAL A 106 8.15 5.75 22.31
N ASN A 107 6.87 6.13 22.32
CA ASN A 107 5.96 5.93 23.45
C ASN A 107 5.46 4.49 23.60
N TYR A 108 5.81 3.61 22.65
CA TYR A 108 5.40 2.22 22.56
C TYR A 108 6.65 1.33 22.34
N PRO A 109 7.39 0.98 23.41
CA PRO A 109 8.72 0.36 23.30
C PRO A 109 8.78 -0.87 22.39
N ILE A 110 7.83 -1.81 22.52
CA ILE A 110 7.78 -3.03 21.69
C ILE A 110 7.63 -2.68 20.20
N ILE A 111 6.79 -1.69 19.87
CA ILE A 111 6.56 -1.25 18.49
C ILE A 111 7.79 -0.51 17.97
N HIS A 112 8.39 0.35 18.78
CA HIS A 112 9.59 1.09 18.41
C HIS A 112 10.77 0.17 18.14
N GLU A 113 11.00 -0.80 19.03
CA GLU A 113 12.07 -1.78 18.89
C GLU A 113 11.90 -2.66 17.65
N TRP A 114 10.66 -3.08 17.38
CA TRP A 114 10.30 -3.80 16.16
C TRP A 114 10.55 -2.93 14.91
N TYR A 115 10.05 -1.69 14.91
CA TYR A 115 10.10 -0.81 13.75
C TYR A 115 11.53 -0.36 13.42
N MET A 116 12.30 -0.03 14.46
CA MET A 116 13.72 0.36 14.34
C MET A 116 14.65 -0.85 14.25
N ASN A 117 14.11 -2.07 14.31
CA ASN A 117 14.85 -3.32 14.26
C ASN A 117 16.00 -3.40 15.29
N THR A 118 15.81 -2.81 16.48
CA THR A 118 16.81 -2.83 17.57
C THR A 118 16.72 -4.09 18.42
N ARG A 119 15.57 -4.78 18.37
CA ARG A 119 15.35 -6.10 18.96
C ARG A 119 14.50 -6.94 18.02
N LYS A 120 14.75 -8.25 18.00
CA LYS A 120 13.86 -9.19 17.32
C LYS A 120 12.55 -9.32 18.11
N VAL A 121 11.47 -8.80 17.56
CA VAL A 121 10.10 -8.84 18.12
C VAL A 121 9.24 -9.69 17.20
N SER A 122 8.50 -10.65 17.76
CA SER A 122 7.61 -11.50 16.95
C SER A 122 6.31 -10.78 16.59
N ALA A 123 5.60 -11.29 15.58
CA ALA A 123 4.30 -10.73 15.20
C ALA A 123 3.27 -10.88 16.33
N GLU A 124 3.33 -11.96 17.11
CA GLU A 124 2.48 -12.22 18.28
C GLU A 124 2.71 -11.20 19.39
N GLU A 125 3.93 -10.67 19.50
CA GLU A 125 4.30 -9.65 20.49
C GLU A 125 3.91 -8.24 20.04
N VAL A 126 4.18 -7.87 18.78
CA VAL A 126 3.95 -6.49 18.31
C VAL A 126 2.51 -6.22 17.89
N ASN A 127 1.78 -7.21 17.34
CA ASN A 127 0.42 -6.99 16.83
C ASN A 127 -0.57 -6.51 17.92
N PRO A 128 -0.61 -7.08 19.14
CA PRO A 128 -1.48 -6.58 20.20
C PRO A 128 -1.19 -5.12 20.57
N GLU A 129 0.08 -4.73 20.54
CA GLU A 129 0.51 -3.35 20.82
C GLU A 129 0.08 -2.40 19.70
N LEU A 130 0.28 -2.77 18.42
CA LEU A 130 -0.19 -2.01 17.26
C LEU A 130 -1.70 -1.76 17.33
N ILE A 131 -2.48 -2.82 17.61
CA ILE A 131 -3.94 -2.75 17.73
C ILE A 131 -4.36 -1.83 18.88
N ARG A 132 -3.64 -1.87 20.01
CA ARG A 132 -3.94 -1.05 21.19
C ARG A 132 -3.58 0.41 20.97
N ALA A 133 -2.44 0.69 20.34
CA ALA A 133 -1.94 2.04 20.10
C ALA A 133 -2.81 2.78 19.08
N GLY A 134 -3.29 2.09 18.03
CA GLY A 134 -4.24 2.63 17.07
C GLY A 134 -3.70 3.86 16.32
N GLU A 135 -4.56 4.87 16.11
CA GLU A 135 -4.22 6.09 15.35
C GLU A 135 -3.03 6.88 15.95
N ASN A 136 -2.68 6.65 17.23
CA ASN A 136 -1.61 7.38 17.92
C ASN A 136 -0.20 7.09 17.39
N LEU A 137 -0.02 6.09 16.52
CA LEU A 137 1.26 5.76 15.92
C LEU A 137 1.55 6.51 14.62
N TYR A 138 0.55 7.17 14.05
CA TYR A 138 0.60 7.62 12.67
C TYR A 138 0.61 9.14 12.58
N SER A 139 1.34 9.65 11.61
CA SER A 139 1.23 11.03 11.16
C SER A 139 0.85 11.05 9.70
N TRP A 140 0.14 12.10 9.31
CA TRP A 140 -0.36 12.23 7.95
C TRP A 140 -0.40 13.70 7.52
N TYR A 141 -0.35 13.90 6.21
CA TYR A 141 -0.50 15.20 5.58
C TYR A 141 -1.07 15.03 4.18
N PHE A 142 -1.68 16.09 3.66
CA PHE A 142 -2.19 16.10 2.29
C PHE A 142 -1.06 16.22 1.28
N VAL A 143 -1.18 15.50 0.18
CA VAL A 143 -0.31 15.58 -1.00
C VAL A 143 -1.15 15.62 -2.25
N ASP A 144 -0.62 16.21 -3.32
CA ASP A 144 -1.29 16.22 -4.61
C ASP A 144 -0.80 15.05 -5.46
N VAL A 145 -1.75 14.32 -6.05
CA VAL A 145 -1.48 13.18 -6.94
C VAL A 145 -2.09 13.44 -8.29
N ILE A 146 -1.29 13.36 -9.35
CA ILE A 146 -1.78 13.41 -10.73
C ILE A 146 -2.32 12.02 -11.09
N VAL A 147 -3.60 11.97 -11.48
CA VAL A 147 -4.23 10.74 -11.96
C VAL A 147 -3.66 10.41 -13.34
N PRO A 148 -3.00 9.25 -13.51
CA PRO A 148 -2.35 8.93 -14.76
C PRO A 148 -3.37 8.81 -15.90
N GLU A 149 -2.98 9.31 -17.08
CA GLU A 149 -3.76 9.07 -18.29
C GLU A 149 -3.72 7.59 -18.67
N LYS A 150 -4.82 7.11 -19.27
CA LYS A 150 -4.84 5.76 -19.82
C LYS A 150 -4.05 5.74 -21.12
N GLU A 151 -2.81 5.28 -21.04
CA GLU A 151 -2.01 5.02 -22.24
C GLU A 151 -2.59 3.86 -23.04
N LYS A 152 -2.60 4.02 -24.38
CA LYS A 152 -2.98 2.94 -25.28
C LYS A 152 -1.89 1.87 -25.27
N LYS A 153 -2.27 0.64 -24.96
CA LYS A 153 -1.34 -0.50 -25.03
C LYS A 153 -0.93 -0.74 -26.48
N ILE A 154 0.38 -0.68 -26.74
CA ILE A 154 0.98 -1.07 -28.02
C ILE A 154 1.57 -2.46 -27.84
N ILE A 155 1.23 -3.39 -28.73
CA ILE A 155 1.73 -4.77 -28.72
C ILE A 155 2.69 -4.94 -29.89
N GLU A 156 3.89 -5.43 -29.61
CA GLU A 156 4.92 -5.75 -30.60
C GLU A 156 5.47 -7.15 -30.38
N ILE A 157 6.19 -7.68 -31.37
CA ILE A 157 6.88 -8.97 -31.29
C ILE A 157 8.34 -8.72 -30.92
N CYS A 158 8.85 -9.40 -29.89
CA CYS A 158 10.25 -9.27 -29.48
C CYS A 158 11.18 -9.89 -30.53
N ASN A 159 12.17 -9.12 -30.99
CA ASN A 159 13.13 -9.60 -32.01
C ASN A 159 14.06 -10.73 -31.54
N LEU A 160 14.14 -11.01 -30.23
CA LEU A 160 14.99 -12.08 -29.68
C LEU A 160 14.24 -13.38 -29.39
N CYS A 161 13.10 -13.32 -28.69
CA CYS A 161 12.33 -14.53 -28.32
C CYS A 161 11.11 -14.79 -29.21
N ASN A 162 10.75 -13.85 -30.10
CA ASN A 162 9.59 -13.93 -30.98
C ASN A 162 8.22 -14.03 -30.25
N GLU A 163 8.17 -13.63 -28.97
CA GLU A 163 6.93 -13.55 -28.19
C GLU A 163 6.33 -12.13 -28.24
N PRO A 164 4.99 -11.98 -28.21
CA PRO A 164 4.34 -10.68 -28.14
C PRO A 164 4.53 -10.05 -26.75
N PHE A 165 4.73 -8.73 -26.70
CA PHE A 165 4.86 -7.98 -25.45
C PHE A 165 4.23 -6.58 -25.55
N ILE A 166 3.87 -6.01 -24.39
CA ILE A 166 3.45 -4.61 -24.30
C ILE A 166 4.70 -3.74 -24.42
N LYS A 167 4.79 -2.91 -25.46
CA LYS A 167 5.90 -1.98 -25.67
C LYS A 167 5.95 -0.97 -24.52
N ARG A 168 7.14 -0.82 -23.90
CA ARG A 168 7.39 0.09 -22.76
C ARG A 168 8.55 1.05 -23.00
N ASN A 169 9.26 0.89 -24.10
CA ASN A 169 10.41 1.69 -24.50
C ASN A 169 10.49 1.67 -26.03
N GLU A 170 11.41 2.46 -26.58
CA GLU A 170 11.63 2.53 -28.04
C GLU A 170 12.32 1.29 -28.63
N LEU A 171 12.64 0.28 -27.82
CA LEU A 171 13.38 -0.90 -28.25
C LEU A 171 12.40 -2.01 -28.64
N ASP A 172 12.72 -2.71 -29.73
CA ASP A 172 11.95 -3.86 -30.22
C ASP A 172 12.32 -5.16 -29.45
N LEU A 173 12.61 -5.03 -28.16
CA LEU A 173 12.99 -6.11 -27.26
C LEU A 173 12.11 -6.09 -26.02
N CYS A 174 11.59 -7.27 -25.64
CA CYS A 174 10.80 -7.38 -24.42
C CYS A 174 11.66 -7.14 -23.16
N PRO A 175 11.07 -6.70 -22.04
CA PRO A 175 11.82 -6.43 -20.80
C PRO A 175 12.61 -7.63 -20.26
N ALA A 176 12.21 -8.87 -20.58
CA ALA A 176 12.92 -10.07 -20.18
C ALA A 176 14.21 -10.28 -20.98
N CYS A 177 14.19 -10.02 -22.28
CA CYS A 177 15.35 -10.12 -23.16
C CYS A 177 16.33 -8.96 -22.96
N LEU A 178 15.86 -7.77 -22.59
CA LEU A 178 16.70 -6.60 -22.27
C LEU A 178 17.60 -6.78 -21.04
N LYS A 179 17.24 -7.69 -20.13
CA LYS A 179 17.97 -7.96 -18.88
C LYS A 179 18.93 -9.15 -18.97
N ARG A 180 18.99 -9.82 -20.12
CA ARG A 180 19.93 -10.91 -20.40
C ARG A 180 21.20 -10.36 -21.00
#